data_AF-A0A6B0ZRW2-F1
#
_entry.id   AF-A0A6B0ZRW2-F1
#
_cell.length_a   1.000
_cell.length_b   1.000
_cell.length_c   1.000
_cell.angle_alpha   90.00
_cell.angle_beta   90.00
_cell.angle_gamma   90.00
#
_symmetry.space_group_name_H-M   'P 1'
#
loop_
_entity.id
_entity.type
_entity.pdbx_description
1 polymer ?
#
loop_
_entity_poly.entity_id
_entity_poly.type
_entity_poly.pdbx_seq_one_letter_code
_entity_poly.pdbx_strand_id
1 'polypeptide(L)'
;MSDQELAAAEQQLANSARRLAEGVAQALPGWVVAAVQSRLPRMDPQTREAAEAAGLAAAAEIGGQVAQLLAADIDDQRENPLALLRRAVRYPTEVLSAAGAPPIERDDFAIERFPDDVYDLIPASFADIHPDLQTPGLKWGAAKAFVHRRRHRQSG
;
A
#
# COMPACT_ATOMS: atom_id res chain seq x y z
N MET A 1 -2.44 -26.13 -23.21
CA MET A 1 -3.32 -25.43 -22.26
C MET A 1 -4.35 -24.71 -23.11
N SER A 2 -5.64 -24.88 -22.85
CA SER A 2 -6.71 -24.29 -23.67
C SER A 2 -6.86 -22.79 -23.37
N ASP A 3 -7.45 -22.04 -24.31
CA ASP A 3 -7.78 -20.62 -24.11
C ASP A 3 -8.70 -20.41 -22.90
N GLN A 4 -9.51 -21.41 -22.54
CA GLN A 4 -10.36 -21.41 -21.36
C GLN A 4 -9.56 -21.38 -20.04
N GLU A 5 -8.43 -22.08 -19.98
CA GLU A 5 -7.58 -22.11 -18.78
C GLU A 5 -6.85 -20.78 -18.58
N LEU A 6 -6.47 -20.09 -19.66
CA LEU A 6 -5.88 -18.74 -19.58
C LEU A 6 -6.94 -17.72 -19.15
N ALA A 7 -8.12 -17.73 -19.77
CA ALA A 7 -9.22 -16.85 -19.41
C ALA A 7 -9.64 -17.00 -17.93
N ALA A 8 -9.68 -18.24 -17.42
CA ALA A 8 -9.95 -18.49 -16.01
C ALA A 8 -8.88 -17.89 -15.08
N ALA A 9 -7.60 -17.97 -15.46
CA ALA A 9 -6.51 -17.38 -14.71
C ALA A 9 -6.55 -15.84 -14.71
N GLU A 10 -6.88 -15.23 -15.84
CA GLU A 10 -7.08 -13.78 -15.96
C GLU A 10 -8.27 -13.30 -15.12
N GLN A 11 -9.37 -14.04 -15.10
CA GLN A 11 -10.50 -13.75 -14.23
C GLN A 11 -10.14 -13.84 -12.74
N GLN A 12 -9.34 -14.85 -12.36
CA GLN A 12 -8.85 -14.99 -10.99
C GLN A 12 -7.92 -13.83 -10.60
N LEU A 13 -7.05 -13.41 -11.50
CA LEU A 13 -6.20 -12.23 -11.33
C LEU A 13 -7.06 -10.98 -11.10
N ALA A 14 -8.02 -10.68 -11.98
CA ALA A 14 -8.91 -9.53 -11.85
C ALA A 14 -9.68 -9.53 -10.51
N ASN A 15 -10.16 -10.70 -10.08
CA ASN A 15 -10.85 -10.83 -8.79
C ASN A 15 -9.92 -10.58 -7.60
N SER A 16 -8.69 -11.10 -7.64
CA SER A 16 -7.70 -10.86 -6.58
C SER A 16 -7.24 -9.39 -6.53
N ALA A 17 -7.07 -8.75 -7.69
CA ALA A 17 -6.72 -7.35 -7.83
C ALA A 17 -7.80 -6.44 -7.22
N ARG A 18 -9.07 -6.68 -7.54
CA ARG A 18 -10.21 -5.95 -6.97
C ARG A 18 -10.24 -6.05 -5.44
N ARG A 19 -10.13 -7.27 -4.90
CA ARG A 19 -10.13 -7.51 -3.45
C ARG A 19 -8.97 -6.83 -2.73
N LEU A 20 -7.79 -6.78 -3.35
CA LEU A 20 -6.64 -6.06 -2.81
C LEU A 20 -6.88 -4.54 -2.82
N ALA A 21 -7.40 -3.99 -3.92
CA ALA A 21 -7.71 -2.56 -4.03
C ALA A 21 -8.76 -2.11 -3.00
N GLU A 22 -9.86 -2.87 -2.87
CA GLU A 22 -10.92 -2.62 -1.89
C GLU A 22 -10.37 -2.65 -0.46
N GLY A 23 -9.57 -3.68 -0.13
CA GLY A 23 -8.95 -3.79 1.18
C GLY A 23 -8.01 -2.63 1.48
N VAL A 24 -7.19 -2.21 0.51
CA VAL A 24 -6.28 -1.06 0.66
C VAL A 24 -7.07 0.22 0.96
N ALA A 25 -8.12 0.50 0.18
CA ALA A 25 -8.95 1.69 0.38
C ALA A 25 -9.62 1.70 1.77
N GLN A 26 -10.04 0.54 2.27
CA GLN A 26 -10.63 0.41 3.61
C GLN A 26 -9.61 0.54 4.74
N ALA A 27 -8.39 0.05 4.54
CA ALA A 27 -7.37 0.00 5.58
C ALA A 27 -6.60 1.32 5.76
N LEU A 28 -6.37 2.07 4.68
CA LEU A 28 -5.53 3.27 4.69
C LEU A 28 -5.95 4.32 5.74
N PRO A 29 -7.25 4.64 5.94
CA PRO A 29 -7.62 5.62 6.95
C PRO A 29 -7.21 5.22 8.36
N GLY A 30 -7.48 3.97 8.74
CA GLY A 30 -7.12 3.44 10.05
C GLY A 30 -5.60 3.32 10.23
N TRP A 31 -4.88 2.95 9.18
CA TRP A 31 -3.42 2.85 9.20
C TRP A 31 -2.76 4.21 9.48
N VAL A 32 -3.20 5.29 8.84
CA VAL A 32 -2.63 6.63 9.10
C VAL A 32 -2.81 7.03 10.55
N VAL A 33 -4.00 6.84 11.12
CA VAL A 33 -4.27 7.14 12.54
C VAL A 33 -3.39 6.29 13.46
N ALA A 34 -3.25 4.99 13.18
CA ALA A 34 -2.41 4.09 13.95
C ALA A 34 -0.92 4.48 13.87
N ALA A 35 -0.44 4.89 12.70
CA ALA A 35 0.93 5.35 12.48
C ALA A 35 1.23 6.62 13.30
N VAL A 36 0.34 7.62 13.27
CA VAL A 36 0.47 8.82 14.13
C VAL A 36 0.45 8.43 15.60
N GLN A 37 -0.51 7.60 16.01
CA GLN A 37 -0.64 7.17 17.41
C GLN A 37 0.58 6.39 17.91
N SER A 38 1.26 5.63 17.05
CA SER A 38 2.48 4.89 17.41
C SER A 38 3.64 5.79 17.84
N ARG A 39 3.70 7.02 17.31
CA ARG A 39 4.74 8.01 17.61
C ARG A 39 4.27 9.07 18.60
N LEU A 40 2.96 9.32 18.64
CA LEU A 40 2.30 10.22 19.58
C LEU A 40 1.14 9.51 20.29
N PRO A 41 1.39 8.68 21.33
CA PRO A 41 0.36 7.88 21.98
C PRO A 41 -0.77 8.68 22.63
N ARG A 42 -0.49 9.94 23.00
CA ARG A 42 -1.44 10.90 23.55
C ARG A 42 -1.67 12.03 22.55
N MET A 43 -2.54 11.78 21.58
CA MET A 43 -3.02 12.81 20.66
C MET A 43 -4.06 13.68 21.36
N ASP A 44 -3.93 15.00 21.23
CA ASP A 44 -5.03 15.91 21.54
C ASP A 44 -6.16 15.78 20.49
N PRO A 45 -7.35 16.37 20.74
CA PRO A 45 -8.47 16.26 19.79
C PRO A 45 -8.14 16.77 18.38
N GLN A 46 -7.36 17.85 18.28
CA GLN A 46 -6.99 18.46 17.00
C GLN A 46 -6.08 17.55 16.18
N THR A 47 -5.07 16.93 16.80
CA THR A 47 -4.17 15.99 16.14
C THR A 47 -4.90 14.73 15.71
N ARG A 48 -5.86 14.26 16.52
CA ARG A 48 -6.71 13.11 16.14
C ARG A 48 -7.55 13.41 14.91
N GLU A 49 -8.24 14.55 14.89
CA GLU A 49 -9.04 14.98 13.73
C GLU A 49 -8.17 15.14 12.48
N ALA A 50 -6.97 15.71 12.62
CA ALA A 50 -6.00 15.83 11.54
C ALA A 50 -5.54 14.45 11.01
N ALA A 51 -5.29 13.48 11.89
CA ALA A 51 -4.91 12.12 11.51
C ALA A 51 -6.04 11.39 10.77
N GLU A 52 -7.28 11.55 11.21
CA GLU A 52 -8.46 10.98 10.56
C GLU A 52 -8.68 11.58 9.16
N ALA A 53 -8.58 12.92 9.04
CA ALA A 53 -8.67 13.61 7.76
C ALA A 53 -7.54 13.21 6.80
N ALA A 54 -6.30 13.12 7.30
CA ALA A 54 -5.15 12.67 6.53
C ALA A 54 -5.31 11.21 6.07
N GLY A 55 -5.89 10.35 6.91
CA GLY A 55 -6.22 8.98 6.54
C GLY A 55 -7.23 8.87 5.40
N LEU A 56 -8.29 9.68 5.44
CA LEU A 56 -9.27 9.77 4.34
C LEU A 56 -8.62 10.29 3.05
N ALA A 57 -7.77 11.31 3.15
CA ALA A 57 -7.03 11.84 2.01
C ALA A 57 -6.06 10.80 1.41
N ALA A 58 -5.36 10.03 2.25
CA ALA A 58 -4.49 8.95 1.81
C ALA A 58 -5.27 7.85 1.08
N ALA A 59 -6.44 7.47 1.59
CA ALA A 59 -7.31 6.49 0.94
C ALA A 59 -7.81 6.98 -0.43
N ALA A 60 -8.22 8.26 -0.52
CA ALA A 60 -8.68 8.85 -1.77
C ALA A 60 -7.57 8.91 -2.82
N GLU A 61 -6.38 9.37 -2.44
CA GLU A 61 -5.28 9.54 -3.39
C GLU A 61 -4.51 8.24 -3.64
N ILE A 62 -3.86 7.70 -2.61
CA ILE A 62 -3.00 6.51 -2.76
C ILE A 62 -3.83 5.27 -2.99
N GLY A 63 -4.96 5.12 -2.28
CA GLY A 63 -5.89 4.02 -2.54
C GLY A 63 -6.45 4.08 -3.98
N GLY A 64 -6.76 5.28 -4.48
CA GLY A 64 -7.15 5.51 -5.87
C GLY A 64 -6.07 5.10 -6.88
N GLN A 65 -4.82 5.51 -6.64
CA GLN A 65 -3.67 5.13 -7.48
C GLN A 65 -3.43 3.61 -7.48
N VAL A 66 -3.53 2.96 -6.31
CA VAL A 66 -3.42 1.50 -6.19
C VAL A 66 -4.53 0.80 -6.95
N ALA A 67 -5.78 1.28 -6.87
CA ALA A 67 -6.90 0.73 -7.62
C ALA A 67 -6.70 0.86 -9.13
N GLN A 68 -6.22 2.01 -9.60
CA GLN A 68 -5.90 2.24 -11.02
C GLN A 68 -4.77 1.31 -11.50
N LEU A 69 -3.69 1.19 -10.73
CA LEU A 69 -2.57 0.28 -11.04
C LEU A 69 -3.04 -1.17 -11.14
N LEU A 70 -3.86 -1.62 -10.18
CA LEU A 70 -4.34 -3.00 -10.12
C LEU A 70 -5.38 -3.33 -11.20
N ALA A 71 -6.08 -2.33 -11.73
CA ALA A 71 -7.00 -2.46 -12.84
C ALA A 71 -6.32 -2.45 -14.22
N ALA A 72 -5.10 -1.89 -14.31
CA ALA A 72 -4.32 -1.89 -15.54
C ALA A 72 -3.85 -3.30 -15.90
N ASP A 73 -3.62 -3.53 -17.20
CA ASP A 73 -3.04 -4.80 -17.66
C ASP A 73 -1.67 -5.03 -16.98
N ILE A 74 -1.38 -6.28 -16.63
CA ILE A 74 -0.18 -6.64 -15.87
C ILE A 74 1.12 -6.29 -16.58
N ASP A 75 1.10 -6.25 -17.91
CA ASP A 75 2.26 -5.94 -18.74
C ASP A 75 2.50 -4.42 -18.83
N ASP A 76 1.48 -3.61 -18.51
CA ASP A 76 1.55 -2.14 -18.41
C ASP A 76 1.89 -1.64 -16.99
N GLN A 77 1.84 -2.51 -15.99
CA GLN A 77 2.13 -2.16 -14.59
C GLN A 77 3.64 -1.95 -14.35
N ARG A 78 4.08 -0.68 -14.43
CA ARG A 78 5.50 -0.28 -14.27
C ARG A 78 5.99 -0.22 -12.82
N GLU A 79 5.08 -0.20 -11.85
CA GLU A 79 5.39 -0.19 -10.42
C GLU A 79 4.60 -1.28 -9.68
N ASN A 80 4.93 -1.50 -8.41
CA ASN A 80 4.20 -2.45 -7.56
C ASN A 80 3.30 -1.70 -6.56
N PRO A 81 2.15 -2.27 -6.15
CA PRO A 81 1.22 -1.62 -5.23
C PRO A 81 1.83 -1.25 -3.88
N LEU A 82 2.79 -2.04 -3.38
CA LEU A 82 3.46 -1.75 -2.11
C LEU A 82 4.34 -0.49 -2.22
N ALA A 83 4.98 -0.25 -3.36
CA ALA A 83 5.75 0.98 -3.61
C ALA A 83 4.85 2.22 -3.61
N LEU A 84 3.62 2.12 -4.12
CA LEU A 84 2.61 3.18 -3.98
C LEU A 84 2.21 3.39 -2.53
N LEU A 85 1.94 2.32 -1.77
CA LEU A 85 1.55 2.41 -0.36
C LEU A 85 2.64 3.07 0.50
N ARG A 86 3.92 2.85 0.19
CA ARG A 86 5.02 3.54 0.88
C ARG A 86 4.96 5.07 0.73
N ARG A 87 4.37 5.59 -0.35
CA ARG A 87 4.16 7.03 -0.53
C ARG A 87 3.11 7.59 0.42
N ALA A 88 2.25 6.74 1.01
CA ALA A 88 1.26 7.17 1.99
C ALA A 88 1.88 7.62 3.32
N VAL A 89 3.17 7.37 3.56
CA VAL A 89 3.89 7.80 4.78
C VAL A 89 3.93 9.31 4.94
N ARG A 90 3.81 10.09 3.87
CA ARG A 90 3.74 11.56 3.98
C ARG A 90 2.57 12.02 4.85
N TYR A 91 1.44 11.31 4.83
CA TYR A 91 0.23 11.70 5.57
C TYR A 91 0.42 11.66 7.09
N PRO A 92 0.83 10.53 7.71
CA PRO A 92 1.13 10.54 9.14
C PRO A 92 2.34 11.43 9.47
N THR A 93 3.32 11.55 8.57
CA THR A 93 4.49 12.42 8.78
C THR A 93 4.12 13.90 8.89
N GLU A 94 3.26 14.39 7.99
CA GLU A 94 2.77 15.77 8.03
C GLU A 94 1.99 16.07 9.31
N VAL A 95 1.13 15.14 9.75
CA VAL A 95 0.38 15.25 11.00
C VAL A 95 1.31 15.29 12.21
N LEU A 96 2.28 14.37 12.28
CA LEU A 96 3.26 14.31 13.37
C LEU A 96 4.13 15.56 13.43
N SER A 97 4.59 16.04 12.27
CA SER A 97 5.38 17.27 12.18
C SER A 97 4.58 18.48 12.62
N ALA A 98 3.31 18.60 12.22
CA ALA A 98 2.44 19.70 12.62
C ALA A 98 2.12 19.67 14.13
N ALA A 99 2.03 18.47 14.72
CA ALA A 99 1.87 18.27 16.17
C ALA A 99 3.17 18.47 16.97
N GLY A 100 4.30 18.75 16.30
CA GLY A 100 5.60 18.96 16.94
C GLY A 100 6.24 17.68 17.50
N ALA A 101 5.85 16.50 16.99
CA ALA A 101 6.47 15.24 17.41
C ALA A 101 7.96 15.21 16.99
N PRO A 102 8.88 14.87 17.91
CA PRO A 102 10.30 14.79 17.57
C PRO A 102 10.56 13.62 16.58
N PRO A 103 11.43 13.81 15.57
CA PRO A 103 11.90 12.72 14.72
C PRO A 103 12.54 11.59 15.54
N ILE A 104 12.60 10.39 14.97
CA ILE A 104 13.28 9.27 15.62
C ILE A 104 14.71 9.11 15.11
N GLU A 105 15.55 8.48 15.93
CA GLU A 105 16.86 7.99 15.47
C GLU A 105 16.64 6.82 14.51
N ARG A 106 17.28 6.88 13.34
CA ARG A 106 17.17 5.89 12.25
C ARG A 106 18.57 5.43 11.88
N ASP A 107 18.69 4.18 11.46
CA ASP A 107 19.96 3.67 10.94
C ASP A 107 20.30 4.28 9.56
N ASP A 108 21.58 4.21 9.18
CA ASP A 108 22.08 4.78 7.94
C ASP A 108 21.36 4.21 6.71
N PHE A 109 21.00 2.92 6.73
CA PHE A 109 20.32 2.26 5.63
C PHE A 109 18.90 2.82 5.43
N ALA A 110 18.15 3.02 6.51
CA ALA A 110 16.81 3.60 6.47
C ALA A 110 16.85 5.06 6.01
N ILE A 111 17.83 5.84 6.47
CA ILE A 111 18.03 7.24 6.06
C ILE A 111 18.35 7.33 4.56
N GLU A 112 19.28 6.51 4.07
CA GLU A 112 19.66 6.47 2.66
C GLU A 112 18.49 6.04 1.77
N ARG A 113 17.76 5.00 2.21
CA ARG A 113 16.68 4.41 1.41
C ARG A 113 15.43 5.29 1.38
N PHE A 114 15.15 5.96 2.48
CA PHE A 114 13.91 6.69 2.74
C PHE A 114 14.17 8.01 3.51
N PRO A 115 14.82 8.99 2.87
CA PRO A 115 15.26 10.21 3.55
C PRO A 115 14.11 10.96 4.22
N ASP A 116 12.94 11.00 3.57
CA ASP A 116 11.76 11.74 4.01
C ASP A 116 10.96 11.05 5.13
N ASP A 117 11.24 9.78 5.44
CA ASP A 117 10.54 9.03 6.49
C ASP A 117 11.14 9.25 7.88
N VAL A 118 11.14 10.49 8.34
CA VAL A 118 11.79 10.93 9.59
C VAL A 118 11.22 10.26 10.86
N TYR A 119 10.11 9.53 10.73
CA TYR A 119 9.45 8.80 11.80
C TYR A 119 9.50 7.28 11.64
N ASP A 120 10.19 6.75 10.63
CA ASP A 120 10.32 5.31 10.35
C ASP A 120 8.95 4.61 10.34
N LEU A 121 8.09 5.04 9.41
CA LEU A 121 6.72 4.58 9.25
C LEU A 121 6.51 3.80 7.94
N ILE A 122 7.56 3.64 7.13
CA ILE A 122 7.46 2.96 5.85
C ILE A 122 7.05 1.50 6.00
N PRO A 123 5.93 1.09 5.37
CA PRO A 123 5.51 -0.30 5.41
C PRO A 123 6.50 -1.17 4.62
N ALA A 124 6.99 -2.22 5.26
CA ALA A 124 7.79 -3.24 4.63
C ALA A 124 6.93 -4.25 3.85
N SER A 125 5.65 -4.39 4.24
CA SER A 125 4.70 -5.37 3.71
C SER A 125 3.25 -4.83 3.71
N PHE A 126 2.33 -5.57 3.09
CA PHE A 126 0.90 -5.24 3.18
C PHE A 126 0.33 -5.41 4.61
N ALA A 127 0.90 -6.34 5.40
CA ALA A 127 0.47 -6.57 6.78
C ALA A 127 0.76 -5.36 7.69
N ASP A 128 1.76 -4.56 7.36
CA ASP A 128 2.10 -3.33 8.11
C ASP A 128 1.06 -2.22 7.88
N ILE A 129 0.30 -2.28 6.78
CA ILE A 129 -0.88 -1.44 6.58
C ILE A 129 -2.05 -2.00 7.38
N HIS A 130 -2.37 -3.28 7.17
CA HIS A 130 -3.39 -4.00 7.93
C HIS A 130 -3.19 -5.52 7.78
N PRO A 131 -3.30 -6.33 8.86
CA PRO A 131 -3.08 -7.77 8.81
C PRO A 131 -3.90 -8.49 7.73
N ASP A 132 -5.15 -8.07 7.53
CA ASP A 132 -6.06 -8.68 6.54
C ASP A 132 -5.61 -8.48 5.07
N LEU A 133 -4.65 -7.59 4.80
CA LEU A 133 -4.12 -7.37 3.45
C LEU A 133 -3.03 -8.37 3.05
N GLN A 134 -2.46 -9.10 4.00
CA GLN A 134 -1.42 -10.10 3.73
C GLN A 134 -1.90 -11.15 2.72
N THR A 135 -3.06 -11.74 2.98
CA THR A 135 -3.62 -12.81 2.13
C THR A 135 -4.03 -12.30 0.73
N PRO A 136 -4.79 -11.19 0.60
CA PRO A 136 -5.05 -10.56 -0.69
C PRO A 136 -3.78 -10.25 -1.49
N GLY A 137 -2.75 -9.68 -0.85
CA GLY A 137 -1.47 -9.36 -1.48
C GLY A 137 -0.78 -10.59 -2.07
N LEU A 138 -0.70 -11.68 -1.30
CA LEU A 138 -0.11 -12.94 -1.76
C LEU A 138 -0.92 -13.58 -2.90
N LYS A 139 -2.26 -13.58 -2.79
CA LYS A 139 -3.15 -14.14 -3.83
C LYS A 139 -3.00 -13.39 -5.15
N TRP A 140 -2.95 -12.06 -5.11
CA TRP A 140 -2.73 -11.24 -6.28
C TRP A 140 -1.35 -11.49 -6.89
N GLY A 141 -0.28 -11.49 -6.09
CA GLY A 141 1.08 -11.73 -6.58
C GLY A 141 1.24 -13.09 -7.27
N ALA A 142 0.65 -14.15 -6.69
CA ALA A 142 0.66 -15.48 -7.29
C ALA A 142 -0.13 -15.53 -8.61
N ALA A 143 -1.32 -14.92 -8.66
CA ALA A 143 -2.12 -14.85 -9.87
C ALA A 143 -1.41 -14.06 -10.99
N LYS A 144 -0.81 -12.90 -10.67
CA LYS A 144 -0.03 -12.08 -11.61
C LYS A 144 1.15 -12.86 -12.18
N ALA A 145 1.94 -13.51 -11.32
CA ALA A 145 3.08 -14.32 -11.76
C ALA A 145 2.65 -15.49 -12.65
N PHE A 146 1.52 -16.15 -12.33
CA PHE A 146 0.98 -17.22 -13.16
C PHE A 146 0.58 -16.74 -14.54
N VAL A 147 -0.20 -15.66 -14.64
CA VAL A 147 -0.66 -15.09 -15.92
C VAL A 147 0.53 -14.58 -16.74
N HIS A 148 1.44 -13.81 -16.13
CA HIS A 148 2.64 -13.32 -16.80
C HIS A 148 3.48 -14.46 -17.40
N ARG A 149 3.76 -15.51 -16.62
CA ARG A 149 4.50 -16.68 -17.10
C ARG A 149 3.79 -17.41 -18.24
N ARG A 150 2.46 -17.34 -18.34
CA ARG A 150 1.69 -17.98 -19.41
C ARG A 150 1.68 -17.14 -20.68
N ARG A 151 1.48 -15.83 -20.58
CA ARG A 151 1.52 -14.89 -21.71
C ARG A 151 2.89 -14.90 -22.40
N HIS A 152 3.96 -14.92 -21.60
CA HIS A 152 5.34 -14.79 -22.12
C HIS A 152 6.07 -16.11 -22.29
N ARG A 153 5.35 -17.25 -22.25
CA ARG A 153 5.95 -18.60 -22.34
C ARG A 153 6.43 -19.00 -23.74
N GLN A 154 6.31 -18.12 -24.74
CA GLN A 154 6.74 -18.34 -26.13
C GLN A 154 7.98 -17.53 -26.54
N SER A 155 8.62 -16.79 -25.61
CA SER A 155 9.81 -15.97 -25.91
C SER A 155 11.14 -16.59 -25.43
N GLY A 156 11.23 -17.93 -25.35
CA GLY A 156 12.42 -18.65 -24.92
C GLY A 156 12.71 -19.86 -25.80
#